data_AF-A0A969K183-F1
#
_entry.id   AF-A0A969K183-F1
#
_cell.length_a   1.000
_cell.length_b   1.000
_cell.length_c   1.000
_cell.angle_alpha   90.00
_cell.angle_beta   90.00
_cell.angle_gamma   90.00
#
_symmetry.space_group_name_H-M   'P 1'
#
loop_
_entity.id
_entity.type
_entity.pdbx_description
1 polymer ?
#
loop_
_entity_poly.entity_id
_entity_poly.type
_entity_poly.pdbx_seq_one_letter_code
_entity_poly.pdbx_strand_id
1 'polypeptide(L)' 'MDLRDNLVRRAVELGATIAINCDAHHTEHFEFLHYGVATAQRGWATPEAVVNTWPLPQLLAFLEERKQ' A
#
# COMPACT_ATOMS: atom_id res chain seq x y z
N MET A 1 8.16 -1.34 -12.25
CA MET A 1 8.89 -2.30 -11.40
C MET A 1 8.51 -1.99 -9.96
N ASP A 2 8.11 -2.99 -9.18
CA ASP A 2 7.61 -2.81 -7.82
C ASP A 2 8.63 -2.21 -6.87
N LEU A 3 8.14 -1.61 -5.79
CA LEU A 3 8.98 -1.05 -4.74
C LEU A 3 9.72 -2.19 -4.02
N ARG A 4 11.05 -2.10 -3.94
CA ARG A 4 11.85 -3.02 -3.12
C ARG A 4 11.53 -2.84 -1.64
N ASP A 5 11.66 -3.90 -0.84
CA ASP A 5 11.35 -3.91 0.59
C ASP A 5 12.13 -2.87 1.41
N ASN A 6 13.39 -2.60 1.04
CA ASN A 6 14.17 -1.53 1.66
C ASN A 6 13.60 -0.12 1.40
N LEU A 7 12.99 0.08 0.23
CA LEU A 7 12.33 1.33 -0.14
C LEU A 7 10.96 1.46 0.54
N VAL A 8 10.23 0.35 0.76
CA VAL A 8 9.04 0.34 1.62
C VAL A 8 9.40 0.82 3.02
N ARG A 9 10.43 0.22 3.63
CA ARG A 9 10.90 0.62 4.96
C ARG A 9 11.26 2.11 5.01
N ARG A 10 12.01 2.58 4.01
CA ARG A 10 12.39 3.99 3.94
C ARG A 10 11.18 4.92 3.79
N ALA A 11 10.19 4.54 3.01
CA ALA A 11 8.97 5.32 2.83
C ALA A 11 8.18 5.42 4.15
N VAL A 12 8.04 4.31 4.88
CA VAL A 12 7.41 4.29 6.21
C VAL A 12 8.17 5.17 7.21
N GLU A 13 9.51 5.08 7.25
CA GLU A 13 10.36 5.94 8.11
C GLU A 13 10.21 7.43 7.81
N LEU A 14 9.86 7.79 6.56
CA LEU A 14 9.59 9.16 6.13
C LEU A 14 8.13 9.60 6.35
N GLY A 15 7.29 8.74 6.93
CA GLY A 15 5.88 9.02 7.18
C GLY A 15 5.00 8.94 5.92
N ALA A 16 5.49 8.32 4.84
CA ALA A 16 4.68 8.10 3.64
C ALA A 16 3.64 7.00 3.86
N THR A 17 2.47 7.18 3.28
CA THR A 17 1.42 6.16 3.22
C THR A 17 1.73 5.16 2.10
N ILE A 18 1.61 3.86 2.38
CA ILE A 18 1.84 2.76 1.43
C ILE A 18 0.51 2.29 0.84
N ALA A 19 0.48 2.10 -0.48
CA ALA A 19 -0.61 1.43 -1.18
C ALA A 19 -0.11 0.11 -1.80
N ILE A 20 -0.87 -0.96 -1.60
CA ILE A 20 -0.61 -2.28 -2.17
C ILE A 20 -1.54 -2.49 -3.36
N ASN A 21 -0.96 -2.83 -4.51
CA ASN A 21 -1.66 -3.05 -5.78
C ASN A 21 -0.94 -4.17 -6.57
N CYS A 22 -1.65 -4.88 -7.46
CA CYS A 22 -1.12 -5.96 -8.30
C CYS A 22 -1.15 -5.64 -9.81
N ASP A 23 -1.49 -4.41 -10.18
CA ASP A 23 -1.67 -3.90 -11.55
C ASP A 23 -2.49 -4.87 -12.42
N ALA A 24 -3.65 -5.27 -11.89
CA ALA A 24 -4.49 -6.28 -12.51
C ALA A 24 -5.06 -5.80 -13.85
N HIS A 25 -4.73 -6.51 -14.93
CA HIS A 25 -5.31 -6.36 -16.27
C HIS A 25 -6.32 -7.46 -16.60
N HIS A 26 -6.36 -8.51 -15.77
CA HIS A 26 -7.35 -9.58 -15.76
C HIS A 26 -7.71 -9.91 -14.31
N THR A 27 -8.89 -10.48 -14.08
CA THR A 27 -9.37 -10.82 -12.72
C THR A 27 -8.46 -11.78 -11.99
N GLU A 28 -7.82 -12.70 -12.70
CA GLU A 28 -6.87 -13.69 -12.17
C GLU A 28 -5.62 -13.04 -11.56
N HIS A 29 -5.24 -11.84 -12.03
CA HIS A 29 -4.07 -11.13 -11.50
C HIS A 29 -4.25 -10.69 -10.04
N PHE A 30 -5.49 -10.61 -9.54
CA PHE A 30 -5.74 -10.35 -8.12
C PHE A 30 -5.10 -11.39 -7.21
N GLU A 31 -4.84 -12.60 -7.71
CA GLU A 31 -4.11 -13.61 -6.95
C GLU A 31 -2.70 -13.14 -6.59
N PHE A 32 -2.08 -12.22 -7.34
CA PHE A 32 -0.73 -11.70 -7.07
C PHE A 32 -0.66 -10.71 -5.91
N LEU A 33 -1.79 -10.27 -5.35
CA LEU A 33 -1.84 -9.25 -4.30
C LEU A 33 -1.05 -9.68 -3.03
N HIS A 34 -0.93 -10.99 -2.79
CA HIS A 34 -0.14 -11.53 -1.69
C HIS A 34 1.35 -11.21 -1.79
N TYR A 35 1.91 -11.02 -2.99
CA TYR A 35 3.31 -10.59 -3.16
C TYR A 35 3.53 -9.15 -2.67
N GLY A 36 2.54 -8.27 -2.90
CA GLY A 36 2.56 -6.91 -2.39
C GLY A 36 2.49 -6.88 -0.85
N VAL A 37 1.64 -7.72 -0.26
CA VAL A 37 1.57 -7.90 1.20
C VAL A 37 2.90 -8.43 1.77
N ALA A 38 3.48 -9.46 1.16
CA ALA A 38 4.77 -10.01 1.59
C ALA A 38 5.90 -8.97 1.51
N THR A 39 5.90 -8.13 0.47
CA THR A 39 6.88 -7.04 0.31
C THR A 39 6.69 -5.97 1.38
N ALA A 40 5.44 -5.61 1.71
CA ALA A 40 5.13 -4.68 2.80
C ALA A 40 5.61 -5.20 4.17
N GLN A 41 5.37 -6.48 4.45
CA GLN A 41 5.83 -7.15 5.68
C GLN A 41 7.36 -7.17 5.78
N ARG A 42 8.07 -7.52 4.69
CA ARG A 42 9.54 -7.47 4.63
C ARG A 42 10.09 -6.06 4.84
N GLY A 43 9.36 -5.04 4.38
CA GLY A 43 9.64 -3.63 4.61
C GLY A 43 9.21 -3.09 5.98
N TRP A 44 8.69 -3.94 6.87
CA TRP A 44 8.23 -3.60 8.22
C TRP A 44 7.10 -2.55 8.24
N ALA A 45 6.28 -2.50 7.19
CA ALA A 45 5.08 -1.68 7.19
C ALA A 45 4.04 -2.23 8.19
N THR A 46 3.51 -1.38 9.06
CA THR A 46 2.39 -1.71 9.94
C THR A 46 1.06 -1.45 9.22
N PRO A 47 -0.07 -2.03 9.69
CA PRO A 47 -1.38 -1.75 9.10
C PRO A 47 -1.71 -0.25 9.01
N GLU A 48 -1.35 0.53 10.02
CA GLU A 48 -1.62 1.97 10.06
C GLU A 48 -0.93 2.71 8.89
N ALA A 49 0.23 2.23 8.45
CA ALA A 49 0.97 2.79 7.32
C ALA A 49 0.44 2.34 5.94
N VAL A 50 -0.47 1.36 5.88
CA VAL A 50 -0.98 0.76 4.63
C VAL A 50 -2.43 1.17 4.40
N VAL A 51 -2.68 1.96 3.37
CA VAL A 51 -4.01 2.54 3.07
C VAL A 51 -5.10 1.48 2.85
N ASN A 52 -4.72 0.30 2.35
CA ASN A 52 -5.64 -0.81 2.07
C ASN A 52 -6.30 -1.39 3.33
N THR A 53 -5.76 -1.12 4.53
CA THR A 53 -6.32 -1.63 5.79
C THR A 53 -7.18 -0.60 6.53
N TRP A 54 -7.30 0.62 6.00
CA TRP A 54 -8.09 1.67 6.63
C TRP A 54 -9.59 1.43 6.44
N PRO A 55 -10.44 1.85 7.40
CA PRO A 55 -11.87 1.94 7.17
C PRO A 55 -12.18 2.82 5.95
N LEU A 56 -13.16 2.42 5.14
CA LEU A 56 -13.55 3.15 3.94
C LEU A 56 -13.81 4.66 4.17
N PRO A 57 -14.49 5.09 5.25
CA PRO A 57 -14.69 6.52 5.50
C PRO A 57 -13.38 7.31 5.68
N GLN A 58 -12.38 6.70 6.32
CA GLN A 58 -11.07 7.32 6.52
C GLN A 58 -10.33 7.48 5.19
N LEU A 59 -10.36 6.45 4.34
CA LEU A 59 -9.76 6.53 3.01
C LEU A 59 -10.40 7.64 2.16
N LEU A 60 -11.72 7.71 2.13
CA LEU A 60 -12.42 8.73 1.36
C LEU A 60 -12.08 10.14 1.85
N ALA A 61 -12.06 10.38 3.17
CA ALA A 61 -11.65 11.66 3.73
C ALA A 61 -10.21 12.04 3.32
N PHE A 62 -9.26 11.11 3.43
CA PHE A 62 -7.87 11.31 3.02
C PHE A 62 -7.73 11.71 1.53
N LEU A 63 -8.54 11.10 0.65
CA LEU A 63 -8.51 11.42 -0.78
C LEU A 63 -9.13 12.80 -1.06
N GLU A 64 -10.21 13.18 -0.39
CA GLU A 64 -10.83 14.51 -0.56
C GLU A 64 -9.89 15.64 -0.10
N GLU A 65 -9.19 15.45 1.01
CA GLU A 65 -8.20 16.43 1.51
C GLU A 65 -7.05 16.71 0.52
N ARG A 66 -6.75 15.72 -0.35
CA ARG A 66 -5.59 15.72 -1.26
C ARG A 66 -5.95 16.11 -2.70
N LYS A 67 -7.20 16.45 -3.00
CA LYS A 67 -7.68 16.84 -4.34
C LYS A 67 -7.34 18.27 -4.79
N GLN A 68 -6.54 19.03 -4.02
CA GLN A 68 -6.16 20.40 -4.38
C GLN A 68 -4.98 20.46 -5.34
#